data_AF-A0A0K2RCK1-F1
#
_entry.id   AF-A0A0K2RCK1-F1
#
_cell.length_a   1.000
_cell.length_b   1.000
_cell.length_c   1.000
_cell.angle_alpha   90.00
_cell.angle_beta   90.00
_cell.angle_gamma   90.00
#
_symmetry.space_group_name_H-M   'P 1'
#
loop_
_entity.id
_entity.type
_entity.pdbx_description
1 polymer ?
#
loop_
_entity_poly.entity_id
_entity_poly.type
_entity_poly.pdbx_seq_one_letter_code
_entity_poly.pdbx_strand_id
1 'polypeptide(L)'
;MTKVNTVLGTIPAEELEIVAVHEHIGYGMPGSELDSKWWKTPEQAYEETVPKLRKFREYGGGTLVDATGICNGRDVDYYKSLSRKTGVHIVACTGFVGGDTALPHFSRATVDYLAKVFIHEITVGIGNTGAKAA
;
A
#
# COMPACT_ATOMS: atom_id res chain seq x y z
N MET A 1 16.61 -18.57 -2.30
CA MET A 1 15.43 -18.25 -3.13
C MET A 1 15.05 -16.81 -2.86
N THR A 2 14.87 -16.02 -3.90
CA THR A 2 14.46 -14.60 -3.81
C THR A 2 13.00 -14.55 -3.35
N LYS A 3 12.67 -13.61 -2.46
CA LYS A 3 11.34 -13.50 -1.83
C LYS A 3 10.88 -12.05 -1.81
N VAL A 4 9.56 -11.84 -1.81
CA VAL A 4 8.92 -10.51 -1.73
C VAL A 4 7.86 -10.52 -0.63
N ASN A 5 7.80 -9.45 0.18
CA ASN A 5 6.73 -9.29 1.16
C ASN A 5 5.47 -8.78 0.45
N THR A 6 4.36 -9.52 0.56
CA THR A 6 3.02 -9.00 0.25
C THR A 6 2.30 -8.67 1.56
N VAL A 7 1.17 -7.96 1.47
CA VAL A 7 0.34 -7.65 2.63
C VAL A 7 -0.27 -8.89 3.30
N LEU A 8 -0.31 -10.05 2.62
CA LEU A 8 -0.77 -11.33 3.16
C LEU A 8 0.36 -12.26 3.60
N GLY A 9 1.62 -11.87 3.41
CA GLY A 9 2.78 -12.68 3.75
C GLY A 9 3.86 -12.66 2.68
N THR A 10 5.02 -13.23 3.02
CA THR A 10 6.15 -13.33 2.09
C THR A 10 5.94 -14.47 1.10
N ILE A 11 6.08 -14.18 -0.19
CA ILE A 11 5.99 -15.17 -1.28
C ILE A 11 7.33 -15.30 -2.03
N PRO A 12 7.60 -16.45 -2.68
CA PRO A 12 8.69 -16.58 -3.65
C PRO A 12 8.51 -15.65 -4.86
N ALA A 13 9.62 -15.17 -5.43
CA ALA A 13 9.57 -14.24 -6.57
C ALA A 13 8.93 -14.85 -7.83
N GLU A 14 9.01 -16.17 -8.00
CA GLU A 14 8.37 -16.92 -9.08
C GLU A 14 6.82 -16.90 -9.03
N GLU A 15 6.22 -16.56 -7.89
CA GLU A 15 4.76 -16.45 -7.73
C GLU A 15 4.20 -15.06 -8.10
N LEU A 16 5.06 -14.10 -8.51
CA LEU A 16 4.62 -12.72 -8.77
C LEU A 16 3.76 -12.56 -10.04
N GLU A 17 3.89 -13.48 -11.01
CA GLU A 17 3.28 -13.40 -12.35
C GLU A 17 3.49 -12.02 -13.03
N ILE A 18 2.49 -11.45 -13.72
CA ILE A 18 2.57 -10.09 -14.27
C ILE A 18 2.45 -9.08 -13.14
N VAL A 19 3.42 -8.16 -13.06
CA VAL A 19 3.54 -7.16 -11.99
C VAL A 19 3.23 -5.76 -12.51
N ALA A 20 2.25 -5.09 -11.90
CA ALA A 20 2.08 -3.64 -12.00
C ALA A 20 2.98 -2.98 -10.95
N VAL A 21 4.16 -2.52 -11.37
CA VAL A 21 5.27 -2.15 -10.46
C VAL A 21 5.13 -0.79 -9.78
N HIS A 22 4.19 0.05 -10.22
CA HIS A 22 3.91 1.35 -9.61
C HIS A 22 2.44 1.70 -9.80
N GLU A 23 1.64 1.50 -8.77
CA GLU A 23 0.23 1.85 -8.77
C GLU A 23 -0.17 2.50 -7.44
N HIS A 24 -1.40 3.03 -7.39
CA HIS A 24 -2.01 3.54 -6.17
C HIS A 24 -3.45 3.03 -6.07
N ILE A 25 -3.74 2.17 -5.10
CA ILE A 25 -5.08 1.64 -4.81
C ILE A 25 -5.98 2.76 -4.29
N GLY A 26 -5.42 3.59 -3.41
CA GLY A 26 -6.00 4.83 -2.91
C GLY A 26 -4.89 5.85 -2.69
N TYR A 27 -5.15 7.10 -3.04
CA TYR A 27 -4.20 8.19 -2.87
C TYR A 27 -4.94 9.47 -2.48
N GLY A 28 -4.48 10.10 -1.42
CA GLY A 28 -4.97 11.41 -0.97
C GLY A 28 -3.82 12.26 -0.49
N MET A 29 -3.91 13.57 -0.68
CA MET A 29 -3.05 14.50 0.06
C MET A 29 -3.57 14.58 1.51
N PRO A 30 -2.70 14.78 2.52
CA PRO A 30 -3.17 14.96 3.88
C PRO A 30 -4.26 16.04 3.98
N GLY A 31 -5.39 15.73 4.60
CA GLY A 31 -6.55 16.61 4.69
C GLY A 31 -7.59 16.41 3.59
N SER A 32 -7.31 15.64 2.54
CA SER A 32 -8.30 15.32 1.50
C SER A 32 -9.49 14.54 2.05
N GLU A 33 -9.27 13.76 3.12
CA GLU A 33 -10.30 13.05 3.87
C GLU A 33 -11.32 13.96 4.55
N LEU A 34 -11.03 15.26 4.65
CA LEU A 34 -11.93 16.27 5.21
C LEU A 34 -12.80 16.94 4.12
N ASP A 35 -12.61 16.60 2.84
CA ASP A 35 -13.47 17.08 1.75
C ASP A 35 -14.84 16.39 1.84
N SER A 36 -15.82 17.12 2.38
CA SER A 36 -17.18 16.62 2.58
C SER A 36 -17.99 16.41 1.29
N LYS A 37 -17.45 16.77 0.12
CA LYS A 37 -18.16 16.69 -1.16
C LYS A 37 -17.67 15.55 -2.04
N TRP A 38 -16.35 15.35 -2.12
CA TRP A 38 -15.74 14.44 -3.11
C TRP A 38 -15.03 13.24 -2.50
N TRP A 39 -14.82 13.22 -1.18
CA TRP A 39 -14.21 12.08 -0.52
C TRP A 39 -15.14 10.87 -0.56
N LYS A 40 -14.62 9.73 -1.02
CA LYS A 40 -15.39 8.48 -1.10
C LYS A 40 -15.45 7.82 0.26
N THR A 41 -16.60 7.27 0.61
CA THR A 41 -16.68 6.38 1.77
C THR A 41 -15.84 5.11 1.51
N PRO A 42 -15.40 4.40 2.57
CA PRO A 42 -14.72 3.12 2.39
C PRO A 42 -15.51 2.13 1.53
N GLU A 43 -16.84 2.10 1.65
CA GLU A 43 -17.73 1.23 0.88
C GLU A 43 -17.70 1.59 -0.62
N GLN A 44 -17.80 2.88 -0.95
CA GLN A 44 -17.73 3.35 -2.35
C GLN A 44 -16.37 3.04 -2.97
N ALA A 45 -15.27 3.29 -2.23
CA ALA A 45 -13.93 2.96 -2.68
C ALA A 45 -13.78 1.44 -2.92
N TYR A 46 -14.34 0.62 -2.04
CA TYR A 46 -14.32 -0.84 -2.13
C TYR A 46 -15.10 -1.36 -3.34
N GLU A 47 -16.30 -0.83 -3.58
CA GLU A 47 -17.17 -1.15 -4.72
C GLU A 47 -16.50 -0.84 -6.07
N GLU A 48 -15.68 0.22 -6.14
CA GLU A 48 -14.94 0.54 -7.34
C GLU A 48 -13.65 -0.28 -7.51
N THR A 49 -12.93 -0.55 -6.43
CA THR A 49 -11.58 -1.10 -6.48
C THR A 49 -11.59 -2.60 -6.76
N VAL A 50 -12.51 -3.35 -6.12
CA VAL A 50 -12.57 -4.81 -6.28
C VAL A 50 -12.80 -5.24 -7.73
N PRO A 51 -13.77 -4.67 -8.49
CA PRO A 51 -13.95 -5.02 -9.90
C PRO A 51 -12.72 -4.73 -10.76
N LYS A 52 -12.01 -3.62 -10.51
CA LYS A 52 -10.79 -3.27 -11.26
C LYS A 52 -9.67 -4.29 -11.03
N LEU A 53 -9.43 -4.67 -9.77
CA LEU A 53 -8.42 -5.67 -9.43
C LEU A 53 -8.79 -7.08 -9.92
N ARG A 54 -10.08 -7.45 -9.93
CA ARG A 54 -10.53 -8.70 -10.54
C ARG A 54 -10.28 -8.72 -12.04
N LYS A 55 -10.58 -7.62 -12.73
CA LYS A 55 -10.30 -7.49 -14.16
C LYS A 55 -8.79 -7.55 -14.45
N PHE A 56 -7.96 -6.95 -13.60
CA PHE A 56 -6.50 -7.11 -13.68
C PHE A 56 -6.08 -8.58 -13.53
N ARG A 57 -6.65 -9.30 -12.54
CA ARG A 57 -6.41 -10.74 -12.36
C ARG A 57 -6.83 -11.57 -13.59
N GLU A 58 -8.00 -11.28 -14.14
CA GLU A 58 -8.54 -11.95 -15.34
C GLU A 58 -7.64 -11.76 -16.57
N TYR A 59 -6.91 -10.64 -16.66
CA TYR A 59 -5.92 -10.40 -17.71
C TYR A 59 -4.52 -10.97 -17.40
N GLY A 60 -4.39 -11.81 -16.38
CA GLY A 60 -3.13 -12.45 -15.99
C GLY A 60 -2.27 -11.63 -15.03
N GLY A 61 -2.78 -10.50 -14.52
CA GLY A 61 -2.14 -9.72 -13.48
C GLY A 61 -2.06 -10.48 -12.16
N GLY A 62 -0.85 -10.73 -11.66
CA GLY A 62 -0.65 -11.44 -10.39
C GLY A 62 -0.37 -10.51 -9.22
N THR A 63 0.44 -9.47 -9.46
CA THR A 63 0.94 -8.59 -8.39
C THR A 63 0.76 -7.12 -8.72
N LEU A 64 0.36 -6.34 -7.73
CA LEU A 64 0.32 -4.88 -7.77
C LEU A 64 1.18 -4.33 -6.63
N VAL A 65 2.09 -3.41 -6.98
CA VAL A 65 2.91 -2.67 -6.01
C VAL A 65 2.24 -1.32 -5.75
N ASP A 66 1.69 -1.18 -4.54
CA ASP A 66 1.07 0.05 -4.09
C ASP A 66 2.15 1.00 -3.54
N ALA A 67 2.37 2.08 -4.28
CA ALA A 67 3.38 3.10 -3.99
C ALA A 67 2.82 4.23 -3.10
N THR A 68 1.67 4.06 -2.45
CA THR A 68 1.11 5.07 -1.55
C THR A 68 1.91 5.11 -0.25
N GLY A 69 2.72 6.17 -0.12
CA GLY A 69 3.57 6.39 1.04
C GLY A 69 2.83 6.81 2.31
N ILE A 70 3.63 6.97 3.38
CA ILE A 70 3.21 7.53 4.66
C ILE A 70 2.60 8.92 4.42
N CYS A 71 1.52 9.23 5.14
CA CYS A 71 0.71 10.45 5.04
C CYS A 71 -0.20 10.56 3.80
N ASN A 72 -0.12 9.64 2.82
CA ASN A 72 -0.90 9.74 1.57
C ASN A 72 -2.13 8.81 1.49
N GLY A 73 -2.61 8.31 2.63
CA GLY A 73 -3.79 7.44 2.70
C GLY A 73 -3.50 5.94 2.58
N ARG A 74 -2.25 5.52 2.84
CA ARG A 74 -1.88 4.09 2.90
C ARG A 74 -2.71 3.34 3.94
N ASP A 75 -3.44 2.32 3.51
CA ASP A 75 -4.30 1.49 4.37
C ASP A 75 -4.04 -0.01 4.15
N VAL A 76 -3.22 -0.59 5.01
CA VAL A 76 -2.76 -1.97 4.87
C VAL A 76 -3.87 -3.00 5.14
N ASP A 77 -4.81 -2.73 6.04
CA ASP A 77 -5.91 -3.67 6.30
C ASP A 77 -6.92 -3.69 5.15
N TYR A 78 -7.15 -2.52 4.53
CA TYR A 78 -7.86 -2.45 3.26
C TYR A 78 -7.15 -3.26 2.16
N TYR A 79 -5.83 -3.11 2.01
CA TYR A 79 -5.04 -3.87 1.02
C TYR A 79 -5.15 -5.38 1.25
N LYS A 80 -5.07 -5.83 2.52
CA LYS A 80 -5.26 -7.23 2.89
C LYS A 80 -6.66 -7.73 2.50
N SER A 81 -7.69 -6.92 2.70
CA SER A 81 -9.04 -7.28 2.27
C SER A 81 -9.15 -7.41 0.76
N LEU A 82 -8.56 -6.48 0.01
CA LEU A 82 -8.58 -6.52 -1.45
C LEU A 82 -7.84 -7.75 -1.97
N SER A 83 -6.61 -7.98 -1.51
CA SER A 83 -5.79 -9.12 -1.93
C SER A 83 -6.50 -10.45 -1.71
N ARG A 84 -7.14 -10.64 -0.54
CA ARG A 84 -7.96 -11.84 -0.26
C ARG A 84 -9.14 -12.00 -1.21
N LYS A 85 -9.80 -10.90 -1.60
CA LYS A 85 -11.05 -10.95 -2.37
C LYS A 85 -10.85 -11.02 -3.88
N THR A 86 -9.69 -10.59 -4.36
CA THR A 86 -9.36 -10.50 -5.79
C THR A 86 -8.35 -11.57 -6.22
N GLY A 87 -7.57 -12.12 -5.29
CA GLY A 87 -6.48 -13.05 -5.60
C GLY A 87 -5.24 -12.35 -6.17
N VAL A 88 -5.20 -11.02 -6.16
CA VAL A 88 -4.03 -10.22 -6.56
C VAL A 88 -3.12 -10.05 -5.35
N HIS A 89 -1.84 -10.36 -5.49
CA HIS A 89 -0.83 -10.02 -4.51
C HIS A 89 -0.66 -8.50 -4.44
N ILE A 90 -0.74 -7.92 -3.25
CA ILE A 90 -0.48 -6.49 -3.06
C ILE A 90 0.79 -6.34 -2.25
N VAL A 91 1.76 -5.60 -2.78
CA VAL A 91 2.97 -5.17 -2.08
C VAL A 91 2.74 -3.74 -1.59
N ALA A 92 2.95 -3.50 -0.30
CA ALA A 92 2.85 -2.16 0.28
C ALA A 92 4.25 -1.54 0.40
N CYS A 93 4.37 -0.24 0.12
CA CYS A 93 5.64 0.47 0.32
C CYS A 93 5.77 1.05 1.74
N THR A 94 6.98 1.50 2.07
CA THR A 94 7.28 2.44 3.15
C THR A 94 8.04 3.64 2.57
N GLY A 95 8.02 4.78 3.27
CA GLY A 95 8.58 6.04 2.76
C GLY A 95 7.51 7.08 2.44
N PHE A 96 7.92 8.16 1.79
CA PHE A 96 7.07 9.31 1.44
C PHE A 96 7.07 9.52 -0.06
N VAL A 97 5.96 9.99 -0.61
CA VAL A 97 5.81 10.25 -2.06
C VAL A 97 6.48 11.57 -2.45
N GLY A 98 6.39 12.59 -1.59
CA GLY A 98 7.02 13.89 -1.77
C GLY A 98 7.26 14.59 -0.42
N GLY A 99 8.19 15.55 -0.38
CA GLY A 99 8.49 16.30 0.85
C GLY A 99 7.35 17.20 1.32
N ASP A 100 6.48 17.61 0.40
CA ASP A 100 5.28 18.41 0.63
C ASP A 100 4.11 17.63 1.23
N THR A 101 4.13 16.29 1.14
CA THR A 101 3.09 15.43 1.75
C THR A 101 3.45 14.96 3.16
N ALA A 102 4.69 15.18 3.61
CA ALA A 102 5.14 14.81 4.94
C ALA A 102 4.59 15.75 6.01
N LEU A 103 3.68 15.23 6.85
CA LEU A 103 3.12 15.97 7.99
C LEU A 103 4.21 16.45 8.97
N PRO A 104 3.96 17.51 9.77
CA PRO A 104 4.96 18.13 10.65
C PRO A 104 5.75 17.18 11.56
N HIS A 105 5.14 16.08 11.99
CA HIS A 105 5.83 15.03 12.77
C HIS A 105 7.01 14.44 12.00
N PHE A 106 6.79 14.08 10.73
CA PHE A 106 7.78 13.43 9.89
C PHE A 106 8.73 14.42 9.23
N SER A 107 8.25 15.57 8.76
CA SER A 107 9.10 16.58 8.10
C SER A 107 10.11 17.25 9.05
N ARG A 108 9.85 17.21 10.37
CA ARG A 108 10.79 17.71 11.39
C ARG A 108 11.63 16.60 12.03
N ALA A 109 11.41 15.34 11.64
CA ALA A 109 12.14 14.22 12.21
C ALA A 109 13.57 14.13 11.65
N THR A 110 14.46 13.49 12.40
CA THR A 110 15.82 13.23 11.95
C THR A 110 15.85 12.11 10.90
N VAL A 111 16.86 12.13 10.05
CA VAL A 111 17.12 11.03 9.09
C VAL A 111 17.19 9.68 9.81
N ASP A 112 17.88 9.62 10.96
CA ASP A 112 17.97 8.40 11.77
C ASP A 112 16.62 7.88 12.24
N TYR A 113 15.70 8.77 12.60
CA TYR A 113 14.36 8.36 13.00
C TYR A 113 13.58 7.81 11.80
N LEU A 114 13.60 8.52 10.67
CA LEU A 114 12.91 8.08 9.45
C LEU A 114 13.46 6.73 8.96
N ALA A 115 14.77 6.55 8.96
CA ALA A 115 15.41 5.28 8.62
C ALA A 115 14.94 4.15 9.54
N LYS A 116 14.86 4.39 10.86
CA LYS A 116 14.33 3.41 11.82
C LYS A 116 12.87 3.03 11.52
N VAL A 117 12.03 4.00 11.15
CA VAL A 117 10.64 3.72 10.74
C VAL A 117 10.62 2.81 9.52
N PHE A 118 11.35 3.15 8.46
CA PHE A 118 11.34 2.36 7.22
C PHE A 118 11.90 0.94 7.43
N ILE A 119 13.02 0.83 8.15
CA ILE A 119 13.61 -0.48 8.49
C ILE A 119 12.63 -1.32 9.30
N HIS A 120 11.93 -0.72 10.27
CA HIS A 120 10.93 -1.43 11.07
C HIS A 120 9.77 -1.94 10.20
N GLU A 121 9.24 -1.12 9.30
CA GLU A 121 8.15 -1.52 8.41
C GLU A 121 8.56 -2.62 7.42
N ILE A 122 9.82 -2.65 6.99
CA ILE A 122 10.37 -3.68 6.09
C ILE A 122 10.67 -4.99 6.83
N THR A 123 11.16 -4.92 8.07
CA THR A 123 11.70 -6.09 8.79
C THR A 123 10.76 -6.67 9.85
N VAL A 124 9.90 -5.84 10.44
CA VAL A 124 8.99 -6.21 11.53
C VAL A 124 7.54 -6.14 11.09
N GLY A 125 7.09 -4.95 10.64
CA GLY A 125 5.74 -4.76 10.10
C GLY A 125 5.23 -3.33 10.19
N ILE A 126 4.11 -3.07 9.50
CA ILE A 126 3.43 -1.78 9.46
C ILE A 126 2.34 -1.75 10.53
N GLY A 127 2.51 -0.94 11.57
CA GLY A 127 1.57 -0.88 12.70
C GLY A 127 1.34 -2.25 13.34
N ASN A 128 0.08 -2.60 13.61
CA ASN A 128 -0.32 -3.89 14.19
C ASN A 128 -0.81 -4.90 13.14
N THR A 129 -0.52 -4.66 11.86
CA THR A 129 -1.15 -5.40 10.74
C THR A 129 -0.50 -6.75 10.48
N GLY A 130 0.73 -6.96 10.97
CA GLY A 130 1.58 -8.11 10.66
C GLY A 130 2.14 -8.11 9.22
N ALA A 131 1.73 -7.17 8.37
CA ALA A 131 2.26 -7.03 7.02
C ALA A 131 3.55 -6.22 7.03
N LYS A 132 4.48 -6.56 6.15
CA LYS A 132 5.76 -5.86 5.97
C LYS A 132 5.80 -5.18 4.61
N ALA A 133 6.48 -4.04 4.54
CA ALA A 133 6.78 -3.40 3.28
C ALA A 133 7.81 -4.20 2.46
N ALA A 134 7.83 -3.97 1.15
CA ALA A 134 8.91 -4.41 0.26
C ALA A 134 9.19 -3.36 -0.82
#